data_AF-A0AAN7VQD4-F1
#
_entry.id   AF-A0AAN7VQD4-F1
#
_cell.length_a   1.000
_cell.length_b   1.000
_cell.length_c   1.000
_cell.angle_alpha   90.00
_cell.angle_beta   90.00
_cell.angle_gamma   90.00
#
_symmetry.space_group_name_H-M   'P 1'
#
loop_
_entity.id
_entity.type
_entity.pdbx_description
1 polymer ?
#
loop_
_entity_poly.entity_id
_entity_poly.type
_entity_poly.pdbx_seq_one_letter_code
_entity_poly.pdbx_strand_id
1 'polypeptide(L)'
;MFCTTLRRRVSFSSAIPSLTASTGVNLRESRLNTHDVAIPLGPNVDPKTGAAVATRCVRYLLLTPSSMDKAKIDTTLDRIQHFASLTGGQDLAIVFLLQTPPSTSFAPARELLDGAGSSTSPATSGMYAYTALQATLVDRPDIPYIPILPLANLEGLFNLLHRHSSSTARPPQIKAASKVLGPLDMLKLCTSNPPMVQHTAYVLSDLFENLQDLAETCTDISSPPASSSPSVRAAAGYTSSQDTEMLDAHVPDVGGYGKLKRLRDLVGEQQCAELIDFWRDEWTVE
;
A
#
# COMPACT_ATOMS: atom_id res chain seq x y z
N MET A 1 -24.09 -15.59 12.80
CA MET A 1 -24.80 -16.56 11.94
C MET A 1 -23.88 -17.01 10.81
N PHE A 2 -24.08 -18.21 10.25
CA PHE A 2 -23.46 -18.63 8.99
C PHE A 2 -24.51 -19.24 8.06
N CYS A 3 -24.23 -19.23 6.75
CA CYS A 3 -25.18 -19.65 5.73
C CYS A 3 -25.34 -21.17 5.69
N THR A 4 -26.58 -21.66 5.60
CA THR A 4 -26.90 -23.10 5.43
C THR A 4 -26.24 -23.74 4.20
N THR A 5 -25.96 -22.94 3.16
CA THR A 5 -25.31 -23.45 1.94
C THR A 5 -23.84 -23.81 2.17
N LEU A 6 -23.22 -23.30 3.24
CA LEU A 6 -21.82 -23.56 3.56
C LEU A 6 -21.54 -25.05 3.78
N ARG A 7 -22.50 -25.82 4.34
CA ARG A 7 -22.41 -27.29 4.48
C ARG A 7 -22.22 -28.02 3.17
N ARG A 8 -22.75 -27.47 2.07
CA ARG A 8 -22.68 -28.07 0.74
C ARG A 8 -21.39 -27.73 0.02
N ARG A 9 -20.64 -26.72 0.49
CA ARG A 9 -19.37 -26.29 -0.10
C ARG A 9 -18.25 -27.15 0.48
N VAL A 10 -17.76 -28.11 -0.30
CA VAL A 10 -16.69 -29.04 0.11
C VAL A 10 -15.46 -28.31 0.64
N SER A 11 -15.14 -27.14 0.06
CA SER A 11 -14.00 -26.33 0.49
C SER A 11 -14.14 -25.68 1.87
N PHE A 12 -15.33 -25.67 2.50
CA PHE A 12 -15.55 -25.06 3.82
C PHE A 12 -16.30 -25.98 4.80
N SER A 13 -16.75 -27.15 4.37
CA SER A 13 -17.56 -28.06 5.19
C SER A 13 -16.83 -28.49 6.47
N SER A 14 -15.51 -28.70 6.41
CA SER A 14 -14.67 -29.06 7.55
C SER A 14 -14.49 -27.92 8.57
N ALA A 15 -14.75 -26.67 8.19
CA ALA A 15 -14.66 -25.53 9.10
C ALA A 15 -15.92 -25.35 9.97
N ILE A 16 -17.03 -26.01 9.61
CA ILE A 16 -18.33 -25.83 10.26
C ILE A 16 -18.32 -26.19 11.75
N PRO A 17 -17.72 -27.32 12.18
CA PRO A 17 -17.62 -27.64 13.60
C PRO A 17 -16.97 -26.50 14.40
N SER A 18 -15.89 -25.91 13.89
CA SER A 18 -15.17 -24.80 14.52
C SER A 18 -15.98 -23.50 14.57
N LEU A 19 -16.84 -23.24 13.57
CA LEU A 19 -17.74 -22.09 13.56
C LEU A 19 -18.90 -22.23 14.57
N THR A 20 -19.37 -23.46 14.80
CA THR A 20 -20.48 -23.76 15.72
C THR A 20 -20.05 -24.03 17.16
N ALA A 21 -18.78 -24.38 17.39
CA ALA A 21 -18.28 -24.73 18.71
C ALA A 21 -18.44 -23.56 19.71
N SER A 22 -18.73 -23.89 20.97
CA SER A 22 -18.91 -22.92 22.06
C SER A 22 -17.63 -22.16 22.40
N THR A 23 -16.46 -22.75 22.14
CA THR A 23 -15.14 -22.11 22.22
C THR A 23 -14.83 -21.22 21.02
N GLY A 24 -15.66 -21.28 19.97
CA GLY A 24 -15.56 -20.51 18.74
C GLY A 24 -16.39 -19.21 18.77
N VAL A 25 -16.94 -18.81 17.62
CA VAL A 25 -17.82 -17.61 17.52
C VAL A 25 -19.29 -17.99 17.86
N ASN A 26 -19.56 -19.26 18.21
CA ASN A 26 -20.89 -19.78 18.52
C ASN A 26 -21.95 -19.35 17.48
N LEU A 27 -21.60 -19.49 16.20
CA LEU A 27 -22.47 -19.06 15.12
C LEU A 27 -23.62 -20.05 14.95
N ARG A 28 -24.83 -19.51 14.97
CA ARG A 28 -26.01 -20.26 14.55
C ARG A 28 -26.12 -20.31 13.04
N GLU A 29 -26.49 -21.48 12.53
CA GLU A 29 -26.80 -21.66 11.12
C GLU A 29 -28.09 -20.92 10.75
N SER A 30 -28.10 -20.23 9.62
CA SER A 30 -29.26 -19.47 9.14
C SER A 30 -29.26 -19.42 7.60
N ARG A 31 -30.41 -19.12 7.00
CA ARG A 31 -30.50 -18.89 5.56
C ARG A 31 -30.05 -17.45 5.27
N LEU A 32 -28.82 -17.31 4.79
CA LEU A 32 -28.24 -16.02 4.40
C LEU A 32 -28.16 -15.99 2.88
N ASN A 33 -28.90 -15.08 2.24
CA ASN A 33 -28.97 -15.04 0.78
C ASN A 33 -27.79 -14.29 0.14
N THR A 34 -27.14 -13.42 0.90
CA THR A 34 -26.24 -12.39 0.34
C THR A 34 -24.80 -12.51 0.82
N HIS A 35 -24.54 -13.27 1.88
CA HIS A 35 -23.23 -13.44 2.49
C HIS A 35 -23.12 -14.80 3.18
N ASP A 36 -21.91 -15.23 3.50
CA ASP A 36 -21.65 -16.57 4.04
C ASP A 36 -21.61 -16.58 5.58
N VAL A 37 -21.10 -15.52 6.21
CA VAL A 37 -20.97 -15.42 7.67
C VAL A 37 -21.30 -14.01 8.15
N ALA A 38 -22.00 -13.89 9.28
CA ALA A 38 -22.26 -12.62 9.96
C ALA A 38 -21.91 -12.71 11.45
N ILE A 39 -21.12 -11.76 11.94
CA ILE A 39 -20.68 -11.67 13.34
C ILE A 39 -21.20 -10.35 13.93
N PRO A 40 -21.98 -10.38 15.03
CA PRO A 40 -22.46 -9.16 15.67
C PRO A 40 -21.30 -8.38 16.32
N LEU A 41 -21.31 -7.06 16.14
CA LEU A 41 -20.34 -6.14 16.76
C LEU A 41 -20.96 -5.50 18.01
N GLY A 42 -20.98 -6.25 19.10
CA GLY A 42 -21.44 -5.79 20.42
C GLY A 42 -22.93 -5.39 20.50
N PRO A 43 -23.47 -5.23 21.72
CA PRO A 43 -24.80 -4.69 21.91
C PRO A 43 -24.79 -3.18 21.65
N ASN A 44 -25.61 -2.70 20.72
CA ASN A 44 -25.92 -1.27 20.61
C ASN A 44 -27.08 -1.00 21.57
N VAL A 45 -26.86 -0.15 22.57
CA VAL A 45 -27.92 0.23 23.50
C VAL A 45 -28.75 1.31 22.81
N ASP A 46 -30.02 1.01 22.53
CA ASP A 46 -30.93 2.02 21.98
C ASP A 46 -31.03 3.18 22.99
N PRO A 47 -30.62 4.41 22.61
CA PRO A 47 -30.59 5.55 23.52
C PRO A 47 -31.98 5.95 24.04
N LYS A 48 -33.07 5.50 23.40
CA LYS A 48 -34.45 5.82 23.80
C LYS A 48 -35.08 4.77 24.72
N THR A 49 -34.68 3.50 24.61
CA THR A 49 -35.33 2.39 25.32
C THR A 49 -34.40 1.67 26.30
N GLY A 50 -33.10 1.94 26.27
CA GLY A 50 -32.10 1.25 27.11
C GLY A 50 -31.94 -0.24 26.78
N ALA A 51 -32.62 -0.73 25.75
CA ALA A 51 -32.57 -2.12 25.32
C ALA A 51 -31.33 -2.36 24.47
N ALA A 52 -30.62 -3.45 24.74
CA ALA A 52 -29.52 -3.92 23.90
C ALA A 52 -30.09 -4.46 22.59
N VAL A 53 -29.97 -3.69 21.51
CA VAL A 53 -30.28 -4.11 20.15
C VAL A 53 -28.96 -4.39 19.43
N ALA A 54 -28.73 -5.63 18.99
CA ALA A 54 -27.57 -5.95 18.17
C ALA A 54 -27.79 -5.41 16.74
N THR A 55 -27.51 -4.12 16.48
CA THR A 55 -27.78 -3.50 15.17
C THR A 55 -26.64 -3.63 14.17
N ARG A 56 -25.38 -3.71 14.63
CA ARG A 56 -24.21 -3.72 13.76
C ARG A 56 -23.61 -5.12 13.67
N CYS A 57 -23.37 -5.61 12.45
CA CYS A 57 -22.77 -6.91 12.19
C CYS A 57 -21.71 -6.78 11.10
N VAL A 58 -20.55 -7.43 11.28
CA VAL A 58 -19.62 -7.65 10.18
C VAL A 58 -20.05 -8.86 9.40
N ARG A 59 -20.11 -8.70 8.08
CA ARG A 59 -20.49 -9.75 7.15
C ARG A 59 -19.28 -10.17 6.34
N TYR A 60 -19.22 -11.45 6.02
CA TYR A 60 -18.11 -12.05 5.30
C TYR A 60 -18.63 -12.84 4.10
N LEU A 61 -17.95 -12.66 2.98
CA LEU A 61 -18.08 -13.49 1.79
C LEU A 61 -16.90 -14.46 1.74
N LEU A 62 -17.15 -15.76 1.62
CA LEU A 62 -16.12 -16.79 1.57
C LEU A 62 -15.90 -17.20 0.11
N LEU A 63 -14.69 -16.99 -0.41
CA LEU A 63 -14.29 -17.32 -1.78
C LEU A 63 -13.15 -18.33 -1.80
N THR A 64 -13.04 -19.05 -2.92
CA THR A 64 -12.00 -20.05 -3.20
C THR A 64 -11.35 -19.75 -4.55
N PRO A 65 -10.23 -20.39 -4.91
CA PRO A 65 -9.61 -20.19 -6.21
C PRO A 65 -10.56 -20.52 -7.36
N SER A 66 -11.41 -21.55 -7.17
CA SER A 66 -12.47 -21.92 -8.12
C SER A 66 -13.58 -20.88 -8.30
N SER A 67 -13.66 -19.83 -7.49
CA SER A 67 -14.56 -18.70 -7.74
C SER A 67 -14.04 -17.81 -8.88
N MET A 68 -12.74 -17.87 -9.17
CA MET A 68 -12.07 -17.14 -10.25
C MET A 68 -11.92 -17.96 -11.54
N ASP A 69 -12.57 -19.12 -11.62
CA ASP A 69 -12.67 -19.88 -12.87
C ASP A 69 -13.34 -18.99 -13.94
N LYS A 70 -12.86 -19.03 -15.18
CA LYS A 70 -13.41 -18.21 -16.29
C LYS A 70 -14.94 -18.31 -16.44
N ALA A 71 -15.52 -19.47 -16.14
CA ALA A 71 -16.96 -19.70 -16.24
C ALA A 71 -17.78 -19.10 -15.08
N LYS A 72 -17.14 -18.70 -13.98
CA LYS A 72 -17.81 -18.24 -12.74
C LYS A 72 -17.42 -16.82 -12.34
N ILE A 73 -16.43 -16.22 -13.00
CA ILE A 73 -15.90 -14.91 -12.62
C ILE A 73 -17.00 -13.84 -12.61
N ASP A 74 -17.83 -13.76 -13.66
CA ASP A 74 -18.92 -12.78 -13.74
C ASP A 74 -19.93 -12.97 -12.61
N THR A 75 -20.37 -14.22 -12.38
CA THR A 75 -21.30 -14.52 -11.27
C THR A 75 -20.70 -14.22 -9.89
N THR A 76 -19.37 -14.32 -9.76
CA THR A 76 -18.68 -13.98 -8.52
C THR A 76 -18.61 -12.46 -8.33
N LEU A 77 -18.36 -11.71 -9.39
CA LEU A 77 -18.36 -10.24 -9.36
C LEU A 77 -19.76 -9.70 -9.06
N ASP A 78 -20.81 -10.22 -9.70
CA ASP A 78 -22.20 -9.86 -9.40
C ASP A 78 -22.54 -10.10 -7.92
N ARG A 79 -22.05 -11.24 -7.38
CA ARG A 79 -22.22 -11.58 -5.97
C ARG A 79 -21.46 -10.62 -5.05
N ILE A 80 -20.24 -10.20 -5.42
CA ILE A 80 -19.46 -9.20 -4.67
C ILE A 80 -20.15 -7.84 -4.72
N GLN A 81 -20.65 -7.42 -5.87
CA GLN A 81 -21.37 -6.15 -6.04
C GLN A 81 -22.65 -6.14 -5.20
N HIS A 82 -23.44 -7.23 -5.25
CA HIS A 82 -24.63 -7.36 -4.41
C HIS A 82 -24.27 -7.35 -2.93
N PHE A 83 -23.22 -8.08 -2.54
CA PHE A 83 -22.68 -8.06 -1.18
C PHE A 83 -22.29 -6.65 -0.72
N ALA A 84 -21.61 -5.89 -1.58
CA ALA A 84 -21.21 -4.51 -1.33
C ALA A 84 -22.41 -3.58 -1.08
N SER A 85 -23.48 -3.74 -1.86
CA SER A 85 -24.69 -2.92 -1.79
C SER A 85 -25.47 -3.06 -0.48
N LEU A 86 -25.26 -4.12 0.30
CA LEU A 86 -26.02 -4.37 1.54
C LEU A 86 -25.85 -3.29 2.59
N THR A 87 -24.65 -2.71 2.65
CA THR A 87 -24.24 -1.73 3.66
C THR A 87 -23.43 -0.59 3.05
N GLY A 88 -23.43 -0.46 1.72
CA GLY A 88 -22.60 0.52 1.02
C GLY A 88 -21.10 0.32 1.24
N GLY A 89 -20.64 -0.93 1.35
CA GLY A 89 -19.25 -1.28 1.62
C GLY A 89 -18.84 -1.33 3.11
N GLN A 90 -19.70 -0.92 4.04
CA GLN A 90 -19.36 -0.87 5.47
C GLN A 90 -19.54 -2.22 6.17
N ASP A 91 -18.63 -2.55 7.10
CA ASP A 91 -18.69 -3.81 7.87
C ASP A 91 -18.72 -5.07 6.99
N LEU A 92 -18.03 -5.02 5.85
CA LEU A 92 -17.90 -6.14 4.93
C LEU A 92 -16.44 -6.58 4.85
N ALA A 93 -16.23 -7.87 4.63
CA ALA A 93 -14.93 -8.41 4.24
C ALA A 93 -15.10 -9.64 3.34
N ILE A 94 -14.13 -9.88 2.47
CA ILE A 94 -14.03 -11.11 1.69
C ILE A 94 -12.95 -11.96 2.36
N VAL A 95 -13.23 -13.22 2.67
CA VAL A 95 -12.20 -14.18 3.07
C VAL A 95 -11.91 -15.08 1.88
N PHE A 96 -10.66 -15.11 1.46
CA PHE A 96 -10.24 -15.87 0.29
C PHE A 96 -9.34 -17.03 0.70
N LEU A 97 -9.79 -18.26 0.47
CA LEU A 97 -9.03 -19.47 0.79
C LEU A 97 -7.91 -19.68 -0.25
N LEU A 98 -6.66 -19.67 0.21
CA LEU A 98 -5.49 -19.87 -0.66
C LEU A 98 -5.23 -21.35 -0.90
N GLN A 99 -5.35 -22.20 0.12
CA GLN A 99 -5.17 -23.64 -0.03
C GLN A 99 -6.51 -24.34 0.13
N THR A 100 -7.03 -24.88 -0.97
CA THR A 100 -8.19 -25.76 -0.90
C THR A 100 -7.79 -27.11 -0.29
N PRO A 101 -8.59 -27.66 0.64
CA PRO A 101 -8.31 -28.98 1.18
C PRO A 101 -8.27 -30.02 0.05
N PRO A 102 -7.38 -31.02 0.13
CA PRO A 102 -7.32 -32.07 -0.88
C PRO A 102 -8.67 -32.77 -0.94
N SER A 103 -9.24 -32.83 -2.14
CA SER A 103 -10.49 -33.53 -2.40
C SER A 103 -10.31 -35.00 -2.02
N THR A 104 -11.05 -35.46 -1.02
CA THR A 104 -11.05 -36.88 -0.60
C THR A 104 -11.82 -37.78 -1.57
N SER A 105 -12.16 -37.31 -2.77
CA SER A 105 -12.68 -38.18 -3.83
C SER A 105 -11.50 -38.91 -4.46
N PHE A 106 -11.64 -40.22 -4.64
CA PHE A 106 -10.74 -41.03 -5.47
C PHE A 106 -10.42 -40.29 -6.77
N ALA A 107 -9.20 -39.74 -6.86
CA ALA A 107 -8.71 -39.21 -8.12
C ALA A 107 -8.42 -40.42 -9.03
N PRO A 108 -9.04 -40.52 -10.22
CA PRO A 108 -8.69 -41.57 -11.16
C PRO A 108 -7.20 -41.47 -11.49
N ALA A 109 -6.51 -42.62 -11.59
CA ALA A 109 -5.04 -42.67 -11.77
C ALA A 109 -4.50 -41.82 -12.94
N ARG A 110 -5.35 -41.45 -13.91
CA ARG A 110 -5.03 -40.50 -14.98
C ARG A 110 -4.73 -39.08 -14.49
N GLU A 111 -5.45 -38.55 -13.50
CA GLU A 111 -5.18 -37.20 -12.96
C GLU A 111 -3.85 -37.14 -12.17
N LEU A 112 -3.43 -38.26 -11.56
CA LEU A 112 -2.14 -38.35 -10.87
C LEU A 112 -0.95 -38.38 -11.85
N LEU A 113 -1.17 -38.89 -13.07
CA LEU A 113 -0.15 -38.91 -14.13
C LEU A 113 0.01 -37.53 -14.78
N ASP A 114 -1.08 -36.78 -14.97
CA ASP A 114 -1.01 -35.39 -15.48
C ASP A 114 -0.49 -34.41 -14.41
N GLY A 115 -0.68 -34.69 -13.12
CA GLY A 115 -0.13 -33.91 -12.00
C GLY A 115 1.38 -34.09 -11.77
N ALA A 116 2.00 -35.12 -12.34
CA ALA A 116 3.45 -35.36 -12.21
C ALA A 116 4.31 -34.55 -13.20
N GLY A 117 3.68 -33.95 -14.24
CA GLY A 117 4.37 -33.18 -15.28
C GLY A 117 4.16 -31.66 -15.24
N SER A 118 3.25 -31.16 -14.40
CA SER A 118 2.97 -29.72 -14.23
C SER A 118 3.30 -29.32 -12.80
N SER A 119 4.48 -28.73 -12.61
CA SER A 119 5.00 -28.18 -11.36
C SER A 119 4.27 -26.93 -10.87
N THR A 120 2.95 -26.83 -11.05
CA THR A 120 2.16 -25.76 -10.43
C THR A 120 1.65 -26.26 -9.09
N SER A 121 2.41 -25.95 -8.03
CA SER A 121 1.98 -26.24 -6.67
C SER A 121 0.57 -25.69 -6.42
N PRO A 122 -0.31 -26.37 -5.68
CA PRO A 122 -1.66 -25.86 -5.38
C PRO A 122 -1.63 -24.49 -4.69
N ALA A 123 -0.55 -24.15 -3.99
CA ALA A 123 -0.32 -22.83 -3.40
C ALA A 123 -0.12 -21.72 -4.44
N THR A 124 0.52 -22.04 -5.58
CA THR A 124 0.73 -21.10 -6.70
C THR A 124 -0.60 -20.76 -7.37
N SER A 125 -1.49 -21.75 -7.52
CA SER A 125 -2.84 -21.53 -8.06
C SER A 125 -3.70 -20.64 -7.16
N GLY A 126 -3.63 -20.85 -5.84
CA GLY A 126 -4.39 -20.05 -4.87
C GLY A 126 -3.96 -18.60 -4.80
N MET A 127 -2.65 -18.33 -4.73
CA MET A 127 -2.16 -16.94 -4.75
C MET A 127 -2.42 -16.24 -6.08
N TYR A 128 -2.28 -16.94 -7.20
CA TYR A 128 -2.63 -16.39 -8.50
C TYR A 128 -4.10 -15.97 -8.58
N ALA A 129 -5.02 -16.82 -8.10
CA ALA A 129 -6.44 -16.49 -8.08
C ALA A 129 -6.76 -15.32 -7.13
N TYR A 130 -6.06 -15.23 -5.99
CA TYR A 130 -6.18 -14.10 -5.07
C TYR A 130 -5.72 -12.78 -5.70
N THR A 131 -4.54 -12.75 -6.33
CA THR A 131 -4.03 -11.54 -6.98
C THR A 131 -4.87 -11.16 -8.20
N ALA A 132 -5.37 -12.14 -8.94
CA ALA A 132 -6.32 -11.90 -10.04
C ALA A 132 -7.62 -11.27 -9.53
N LEU A 133 -8.17 -11.74 -8.41
CA LEU A 133 -9.33 -11.12 -7.78
C LEU A 133 -9.04 -9.68 -7.36
N GLN A 134 -7.88 -9.43 -6.74
CA GLN A 134 -7.47 -8.08 -6.35
C GLN A 134 -7.38 -7.14 -7.55
N ALA A 135 -6.69 -7.54 -8.62
CA ALA A 135 -6.58 -6.75 -9.84
C ALA A 135 -7.96 -6.47 -10.45
N THR A 136 -8.80 -7.51 -10.56
CA THR A 136 -10.15 -7.38 -11.13
C THR A 136 -11.03 -6.40 -10.34
N LEU A 137 -10.91 -6.38 -9.00
CA LEU A 137 -11.68 -5.46 -8.16
C LEU A 137 -11.13 -4.02 -8.19
N VAL A 138 -9.82 -3.84 -8.40
CA VAL A 138 -9.21 -2.52 -8.57
C VAL A 138 -9.70 -1.85 -9.85
N ASP A 139 -9.90 -2.63 -10.92
CA ASP A 139 -10.41 -2.13 -12.20
C ASP A 139 -11.92 -1.83 -12.21
N ARG A 140 -12.62 -2.03 -11.08
CA ARG A 140 -14.08 -1.91 -10.96
C ARG A 140 -14.48 -0.76 -10.03
N PRO A 141 -14.65 0.47 -10.55
CA PRO A 141 -15.00 1.64 -9.74
C PRO A 141 -16.42 1.59 -9.16
N ASP A 142 -17.28 0.70 -9.68
CA ASP A 142 -18.65 0.48 -9.22
C ASP A 142 -18.74 -0.33 -7.91
N ILE A 143 -17.66 -1.04 -7.54
CA ILE A 143 -17.60 -1.82 -6.31
C ILE A 143 -16.80 -1.00 -5.28
N PRO A 144 -17.38 -0.63 -4.13
CA PRO A 144 -16.61 0.04 -3.08
C PRO A 144 -15.51 -0.88 -2.57
N TYR A 145 -14.44 -0.29 -2.06
CA TYR A 145 -13.33 -1.06 -1.49
C TYR A 145 -13.81 -1.98 -0.36
N ILE A 146 -13.65 -3.29 -0.54
CA ILE A 146 -13.92 -4.32 0.47
C ILE A 146 -12.61 -5.04 0.79
N PRO A 147 -12.19 -5.14 2.06
CA PRO A 147 -10.96 -5.82 2.43
C PRO A 147 -11.02 -7.31 2.08
N ILE A 148 -10.00 -7.79 1.38
CA ILE A 148 -9.81 -9.21 1.03
C ILE A 148 -8.78 -9.82 1.98
N LEU A 149 -9.26 -10.67 2.87
CA LEU A 149 -8.50 -11.35 3.91
C LEU A 149 -8.00 -12.70 3.37
N PRO A 150 -6.70 -12.86 3.11
CA PRO A 150 -6.16 -14.14 2.69
C PRO A 150 -6.22 -15.15 3.83
N LEU A 151 -6.69 -16.35 3.52
CA LEU A 151 -6.77 -17.48 4.45
C LEU A 151 -5.89 -18.60 3.91
N ALA A 152 -4.76 -18.86 4.56
CA ALA A 152 -3.86 -19.93 4.17
C ALA A 152 -4.57 -21.30 4.25
N ASN A 153 -5.06 -21.65 5.45
CA ASN A 153 -5.65 -22.95 5.76
C ASN A 153 -7.01 -22.75 6.46
N LEU A 154 -7.92 -23.71 6.30
CA LEU A 154 -9.26 -23.64 6.90
C LEU A 154 -9.26 -23.60 8.44
N GLU A 155 -8.27 -24.21 9.09
CA GLU A 155 -8.13 -24.20 10.54
C GLU A 155 -7.97 -22.77 11.10
N GLY A 156 -7.38 -21.87 10.31
CA GLY A 156 -7.20 -20.47 10.67
C GLY A 156 -8.44 -19.60 10.53
N LEU A 157 -9.54 -20.11 9.93
CA LEU A 157 -10.72 -19.31 9.60
C LEU A 157 -11.32 -18.66 10.85
N PHE A 158 -11.48 -19.43 11.91
CA PHE A 158 -12.03 -18.94 13.17
C PHE A 158 -11.21 -17.75 13.72
N ASN A 159 -9.89 -17.94 13.85
CA ASN A 159 -8.99 -16.93 14.39
C ASN A 159 -8.98 -15.67 13.53
N LEU A 160 -9.04 -15.82 12.21
CA LEU A 160 -9.11 -14.71 11.25
C LEU A 160 -10.41 -13.92 11.43
N LEU A 161 -11.55 -14.60 11.45
CA LEU A 161 -12.86 -13.97 11.63
C LEU A 161 -12.94 -13.22 12.98
N HIS A 162 -12.52 -13.87 14.07
CA HIS A 162 -12.54 -13.28 15.41
C HIS A 162 -11.60 -12.07 15.52
N ARG A 163 -10.39 -12.14 14.98
CA ARG A 163 -9.43 -11.03 14.98
C ARG A 163 -9.98 -9.84 14.19
N HIS A 164 -10.51 -10.09 13.00
CA HIS A 164 -11.08 -9.04 12.17
C HIS A 164 -12.30 -8.41 12.84
N SER A 165 -13.28 -9.21 13.30
CA SER A 165 -14.48 -8.68 13.95
C SER A 165 -14.15 -7.88 15.20
N SER A 166 -13.20 -8.32 16.02
CA SER A 166 -12.74 -7.59 17.20
C SER A 166 -12.08 -6.25 16.83
N SER A 167 -11.29 -6.24 15.74
CA SER A 167 -10.70 -5.00 15.22
C SER A 167 -11.76 -4.04 14.69
N THR A 168 -12.79 -4.53 14.01
CA THR A 168 -13.89 -3.71 13.47
C THR A 168 -14.87 -3.25 14.56
N ALA A 169 -15.02 -4.03 15.64
CA ALA A 169 -15.85 -3.67 16.80
C ALA A 169 -15.28 -2.50 17.58
N ARG A 170 -13.94 -2.34 17.56
CA ARG A 170 -13.31 -1.19 18.21
C ARG A 170 -13.79 0.06 17.46
N PRO A 171 -14.33 1.08 18.16
CA PRO A 171 -14.51 2.39 17.52
C PRO A 171 -13.17 2.75 16.90
N PRO A 172 -13.13 3.41 15.73
CA PRO A 172 -11.87 3.87 15.17
C PRO A 172 -11.19 4.63 16.29
N GLN A 173 -10.16 4.01 16.87
CA GLN A 173 -9.20 4.80 17.60
C GLN A 173 -8.65 5.64 16.49
N ILE A 174 -9.12 6.88 16.43
CA ILE A 174 -8.33 7.98 15.93
C ILE A 174 -7.11 7.97 16.87
N LYS A 175 -6.21 6.98 16.67
CA LYS A 175 -4.79 7.24 16.75
C LYS A 175 -4.69 8.42 15.82
N ALA A 176 -4.53 9.62 16.40
CA ALA A 176 -4.34 10.87 15.67
C ALA A 176 -3.67 10.50 14.37
N ALA A 177 -4.39 10.64 13.25
CA ALA A 177 -3.98 10.10 11.96
C ALA A 177 -2.47 10.24 11.89
N SER A 178 -1.72 9.14 11.78
CA SER A 178 -0.28 9.22 11.59
C SER A 178 -0.11 10.28 10.52
N LYS A 179 0.43 11.46 10.91
CA LYS A 179 0.29 12.72 10.18
C LYS A 179 0.24 12.37 8.70
N VAL A 180 -0.88 12.61 8.03
CA VAL A 180 -0.91 12.50 6.56
C VAL A 180 0.29 13.33 6.14
N LEU A 181 1.34 12.66 5.63
CA LEU A 181 2.62 13.30 5.41
C LEU A 181 2.34 14.43 4.44
N GLY A 182 2.46 15.66 4.94
CA GLY A 182 2.27 16.82 4.09
C GLY A 182 3.33 16.82 2.99
N PRO A 183 3.14 17.56 1.89
CA PRO A 183 4.17 17.71 0.85
C PRO A 183 5.54 18.11 1.42
N LEU A 184 5.56 18.96 2.47
CA LEU A 184 6.77 19.35 3.20
C LEU A 184 7.37 18.23 4.05
N ASP A 185 6.57 17.28 4.55
CA ASP A 185 7.09 16.13 5.28
C ASP A 185 7.69 15.10 4.32
N MET A 186 7.17 15.00 3.08
CA MET A 186 7.78 14.20 2.01
C MET A 186 9.10 14.82 1.53
N LEU A 187 9.15 16.15 1.35
CA LEU A 187 10.38 16.86 0.98
C LEU A 187 11.51 16.56 1.96
N LYS A 188 11.22 16.42 3.26
CA LYS A 188 12.25 16.10 4.27
C LYS A 188 12.90 14.74 4.11
N LEU A 189 12.28 13.83 3.37
CA LEU A 189 12.83 12.51 3.09
C LEU A 189 13.72 12.50 1.83
N CYS A 190 13.77 13.61 1.08
CA CYS A 190 14.62 13.77 -0.10
C CYS A 190 16.07 14.15 0.29
N THR A 191 16.72 13.30 1.10
CA THR A 191 18.11 13.45 1.55
C THR A 191 18.67 12.09 1.98
N SER A 192 20.00 11.91 1.96
CA SER A 192 20.69 10.62 2.13
C SER A 192 20.63 9.97 3.53
N ASN A 193 19.77 10.49 4.43
CA ASN A 193 19.63 10.21 5.86
C ASN A 193 20.65 10.91 6.76
N PRO A 194 20.23 11.59 7.85
CA PRO A 194 18.88 11.65 8.44
C PRO A 194 17.89 12.57 7.69
N PRO A 195 16.57 12.51 7.95
CA PRO A 195 15.59 13.42 7.35
C PRO A 195 15.97 14.88 7.55
N MET A 196 15.81 15.70 6.52
CA MET A 196 16.27 17.08 6.55
C MET A 196 15.51 17.87 7.64
N VAL A 197 16.20 18.86 8.22
CA VAL A 197 15.61 19.71 9.25
C VAL A 197 14.49 20.56 8.64
N GLN A 198 13.45 20.84 9.43
CA GLN A 198 12.29 21.63 8.98
C GLN A 198 12.66 22.98 8.34
N HIS A 199 13.70 23.63 8.85
CA HIS A 199 14.24 24.88 8.29
C HIS A 199 14.74 24.68 6.85
N THR A 200 15.51 23.62 6.60
CA THR A 200 16.01 23.26 5.27
C THR A 200 14.88 23.01 4.28
N ALA A 201 13.83 22.31 4.71
CA ALA A 201 12.65 22.07 3.88
C ALA A 201 11.93 23.37 3.49
N TYR A 202 11.86 24.36 4.39
CA TYR A 202 11.27 25.67 4.08
C TYR A 202 12.14 26.49 3.12
N VAL A 203 13.45 26.49 3.34
CA VAL A 203 14.38 27.19 2.43
C VAL A 203 14.30 26.59 1.03
N LEU A 204 14.17 25.26 0.90
CA LEU A 204 13.99 24.62 -0.40
C LEU A 204 12.65 24.98 -1.05
N SER A 205 11.55 24.99 -0.29
CA SER A 205 10.25 25.38 -0.85
C SER A 205 10.19 26.84 -1.29
N ASP A 206 11.02 27.70 -0.70
CA ASP A 206 11.09 29.13 -1.04
C ASP A 206 12.03 29.41 -2.23
N LEU A 207 13.05 28.56 -2.42
CA LEU A 207 14.06 28.72 -3.48
C LEU A 207 13.70 28.00 -4.78
N PHE A 208 12.91 26.93 -4.71
CA PHE A 208 12.55 26.08 -5.85
C PHE A 208 11.05 26.02 -6.03
N GLU A 209 10.59 26.25 -7.25
CA GLU A 209 9.15 26.30 -7.56
C GLU A 209 8.52 24.90 -7.55
N ASN A 210 9.31 23.87 -7.87
CA ASN A 210 8.90 22.48 -7.88
C ASN A 210 10.11 21.53 -7.69
N LEU A 211 9.83 20.24 -7.45
CA LEU A 211 10.87 19.22 -7.23
C LEU A 211 11.73 18.96 -8.49
N GLN A 212 11.19 19.21 -9.68
CA GLN A 212 11.91 19.03 -10.94
C GLN A 212 13.00 20.10 -11.09
N ASP A 213 12.69 21.38 -10.82
CA ASP A 213 13.64 22.51 -10.79
C ASP A 213 14.76 22.25 -9.75
N LEU A 214 14.41 21.66 -8.60
CA LEU A 214 15.39 21.23 -7.60
C LEU A 214 16.32 20.13 -8.12
N ALA A 215 15.76 19.08 -8.71
CA ALA A 215 16.53 17.94 -9.20
C ALA A 215 17.48 18.36 -10.34
N GLU A 216 16.95 19.05 -11.36
CA GLU A 216 17.72 19.57 -12.51
C GLU A 216 18.87 20.46 -12.03
N THR A 217 18.59 21.38 -11.11
CA THR A 217 19.61 22.26 -10.54
C THR A 217 20.70 21.50 -9.78
N CYS A 218 20.35 20.42 -9.07
CA CYS A 218 21.32 19.59 -8.35
C CYS A 218 22.16 18.70 -9.28
N THR A 219 21.61 18.28 -10.42
CA THR A 219 22.28 17.41 -11.40
C THR A 219 23.11 18.17 -12.44
N ASP A 220 22.74 19.41 -12.77
CA ASP A 220 23.38 20.21 -13.84
C ASP A 220 24.78 20.74 -13.50
N ILE A 221 25.25 20.63 -12.25
CA ILE A 221 26.55 21.17 -11.79
C ILE A 221 27.75 20.29 -12.22
N SER A 222 27.62 19.48 -13.25
CA SER A 222 28.77 18.83 -13.89
C SER A 222 29.60 19.84 -14.69
N SER A 223 30.22 20.76 -13.97
CA SER A 223 31.38 21.56 -14.39
C SER A 223 32.00 22.12 -13.11
N PRO A 224 33.06 21.50 -12.55
CA PRO A 224 33.75 22.10 -11.43
C PRO A 224 34.26 23.49 -11.87
N PRO A 225 33.99 24.57 -11.12
CA PRO A 225 34.75 25.80 -11.32
C PRO A 225 36.21 25.46 -11.03
N ALA A 226 37.08 25.80 -11.98
CA ALA A 226 38.52 25.61 -11.86
C ALA A 226 38.98 26.11 -10.48
N SER A 227 39.44 25.17 -9.67
CA SER A 227 40.16 25.43 -8.42
C SER A 227 41.25 26.46 -8.70
N SER A 228 41.09 27.65 -8.13
CA SER A 228 42.13 28.66 -8.03
C SER A 228 43.15 28.22 -6.97
N SER A 229 43.97 27.24 -7.33
CA SER A 229 45.23 26.92 -6.64
C SER A 229 46.41 27.59 -7.37
N PRO A 230 47.42 28.13 -6.66
CA PRO A 230 48.36 29.12 -7.22
C PRO A 230 49.49 28.54 -8.09
N SER A 231 49.43 27.27 -8.49
CA SER A 231 50.63 26.56 -8.97
C SER A 231 50.77 26.43 -10.50
N VAL A 232 49.94 27.12 -11.29
CA VAL A 232 49.99 27.12 -12.77
C VAL A 232 50.33 28.51 -13.34
N ARG A 233 51.20 29.26 -12.65
CA ARG A 233 51.86 30.46 -13.21
C ARG A 233 53.37 30.25 -13.26
N ALA A 234 53.79 29.26 -14.04
CA ALA A 234 55.19 29.06 -14.38
C ALA A 234 55.36 28.45 -15.78
N ALA A 235 54.50 28.81 -16.74
CA ALA A 235 54.67 28.42 -18.14
C ALA A 235 53.81 29.27 -19.10
N ALA A 236 53.99 30.58 -19.09
CA ALA A 236 53.63 31.44 -20.22
C ALA A 236 54.33 32.78 -20.04
N GLY A 237 55.53 32.89 -20.60
CA GLY A 237 56.24 34.15 -20.70
C GLY A 237 55.58 35.09 -21.71
N TYR A 238 55.71 36.38 -21.43
CA TYR A 238 55.82 37.50 -22.37
C TYR A 238 54.69 37.71 -23.39
N THR A 239 53.83 38.71 -23.11
CA THR A 239 53.62 39.96 -23.90
C THR A 239 52.65 40.85 -23.12
N SER A 240 53.12 41.96 -22.54
CA SER A 240 52.96 43.35 -23.03
C SER A 240 51.64 44.05 -22.62
N SER A 241 51.78 44.98 -21.64
CA SER A 241 51.13 46.31 -21.44
C SER A 241 49.66 46.49 -21.90
N GLN A 242 48.69 46.98 -21.13
CA GLN A 242 48.68 48.17 -20.25
C GLN A 242 47.37 48.19 -19.40
N ASP A 243 47.39 48.99 -18.34
CA ASP A 243 46.39 49.20 -17.28
C ASP A 243 44.93 49.43 -17.72
N THR A 244 43.95 49.05 -16.88
CA THR A 244 42.84 49.92 -16.39
C THR A 244 42.11 49.21 -15.22
N GLU A 245 41.91 49.96 -14.13
CA GLU A 245 41.23 49.58 -12.89
C GLU A 245 39.70 49.40 -13.05
N MET A 246 39.08 48.84 -11.99
CA MET A 246 37.69 49.05 -11.55
C MET A 246 36.55 48.51 -12.44
N LEU A 247 35.93 47.42 -11.97
CA LEU A 247 34.58 47.45 -11.38
C LEU A 247 34.12 46.01 -11.11
N ASP A 248 33.87 45.73 -9.84
CA ASP A 248 33.22 44.53 -9.35
C ASP A 248 31.78 44.52 -9.89
N ALA A 249 31.58 43.82 -11.00
CA ALA A 249 30.29 43.69 -11.65
C ALA A 249 29.49 42.64 -10.91
N HIS A 250 28.55 43.12 -10.10
CA HIS A 250 27.40 42.36 -9.60
C HIS A 250 26.65 41.74 -10.79
N VAL A 251 26.99 40.50 -11.14
CA VAL A 251 26.18 39.70 -12.07
C VAL A 251 25.02 39.14 -11.24
N PRO A 252 23.74 39.45 -11.57
CA PRO A 252 22.63 38.70 -11.01
C PRO A 252 22.71 37.32 -11.63
N ASP A 253 23.15 36.35 -10.84
CA ASP A 253 23.25 34.94 -11.22
C ASP A 253 21.83 34.35 -11.30
N VAL A 254 21.13 34.64 -12.42
CA VAL A 254 19.76 34.20 -12.72
C VAL A 254 19.80 32.78 -13.29
N GLY A 255 20.34 31.83 -12.51
CA GLY A 255 20.45 30.42 -12.89
C GLY A 255 20.48 29.50 -11.67
N GLY A 256 20.29 28.19 -11.90
CA GLY A 256 20.29 27.17 -10.83
C GLY A 256 21.52 27.22 -9.91
N TYR A 257 22.67 27.67 -10.44
CA TYR A 257 23.88 27.89 -9.66
C TYR A 257 23.72 28.96 -8.57
N GLY A 258 23.02 30.06 -8.87
CA GLY A 258 22.71 31.13 -7.90
C GLY A 258 21.76 30.65 -6.81
N LYS A 259 20.78 29.79 -7.15
CA LYS A 259 19.88 29.16 -6.17
C LYS A 259 20.65 28.25 -5.20
N LEU A 260 21.60 27.45 -5.69
CA LEU A 260 22.40 26.57 -4.84
C LEU A 260 23.43 27.30 -4.00
N LYS A 261 24.03 28.37 -4.53
CA LYS A 261 24.90 29.25 -3.74
C LYS A 261 24.10 29.84 -2.57
N ARG A 262 22.88 30.32 -2.83
CA ARG A 262 21.98 30.84 -1.80
C ARG A 262 21.52 29.76 -0.81
N LEU A 263 21.26 28.54 -1.28
CA LEU A 263 20.94 27.40 -0.42
C LEU A 263 22.11 27.08 0.52
N ARG A 264 23.33 27.06 -0.01
CA ARG A 264 24.57 26.84 0.75
C ARG A 264 24.78 27.90 1.83
N ASP A 265 24.54 29.17 1.51
CA ASP A 265 24.67 30.29 2.45
C ASP A 265 23.63 30.22 3.59
N LEU A 266 22.42 29.69 3.31
CA LEU A 266 21.31 29.64 4.27
C LEU A 266 21.29 28.38 5.15
N VAL A 267 21.73 27.24 4.60
CA VAL A 267 21.58 25.92 5.24
C VAL A 267 22.94 25.34 5.66
N GLY A 268 24.03 25.85 5.09
CA GLY A 268 25.39 25.40 5.34
C GLY A 268 25.90 24.41 4.28
N GLU A 269 27.22 24.35 4.15
CA GLU A 269 27.90 23.58 3.10
C GLU A 269 27.64 22.07 3.18
N GLN A 270 27.68 21.51 4.39
CA GLN A 270 27.48 20.07 4.61
C GLN A 270 26.08 19.60 4.18
N GLN A 271 25.03 20.31 4.63
CA GLN A 271 23.64 19.94 4.32
C GLN A 271 23.31 20.18 2.84
N CYS A 272 23.92 21.20 2.23
CA CYS A 272 23.79 21.44 0.80
C CYS A 272 24.46 20.33 -0.03
N ALA A 273 25.62 19.83 0.40
CA ALA A 273 26.33 18.74 -0.27
C ALA A 273 25.54 17.43 -0.20
N GLU A 274 25.03 17.07 0.99
CA GLU A 274 24.21 15.86 1.19
C GLU A 274 22.94 15.86 0.33
N LEU A 275 22.34 17.03 0.13
CA LEU A 275 21.18 17.18 -0.73
C LEU A 275 21.53 17.00 -2.21
N ILE A 276 22.63 17.61 -2.67
CA ILE A 276 23.10 17.48 -4.06
C ILE A 276 23.47 16.02 -4.36
N ASP A 277 24.13 15.33 -3.42
CA ASP A 277 24.52 13.94 -3.59
C ASP A 277 23.29 13.02 -3.62
N PHE A 278 22.29 13.22 -2.76
CA PHE A 278 21.02 12.50 -2.81
C PHE A 278 20.35 12.59 -4.19
N TRP A 279 20.17 13.82 -4.69
CA TRP A 279 19.50 14.03 -5.98
C TRP A 279 20.34 13.54 -7.14
N ARG A 280 21.67 13.57 -7.05
CA ARG A 280 22.53 12.96 -8.07
C ARG A 280 22.33 11.45 -8.12
N ASP A 281 22.38 10.78 -6.98
CA ASP A 281 22.31 9.31 -6.92
C ASP A 281 20.92 8.78 -7.31
N GLU A 282 19.84 9.46 -6.91
CA GLU A 282 18.46 9.03 -7.18
C GLU A 282 17.92 9.48 -8.54
N TRP A 283 18.39 10.61 -9.09
CA TRP A 283 17.85 11.19 -10.35
C TRP A 283 18.65 10.81 -11.60
N THR A 284 19.88 10.28 -11.47
CA THR A 284 20.70 9.85 -12.63
C THR A 284 20.49 8.39 -13.05
N VAL A 285 19.47 7.73 -12.51
CA VAL A 285 19.09 6.37 -12.93
C VAL A 285 18.21 6.43 -14.17
N GLU A 286 18.85 6.57 -15.34
CA GLU A 286 18.31 6.13 -16.65
C GLU A 286 19.08 4.89 -17.15
#